data_AF-A0A7K2LW02-F1
#
_entry.id   AF-A0A7K2LW02-F1
#
_cell.length_a   1.000
_cell.length_b   1.000
_cell.length_c   1.000
_cell.angle_alpha   90.00
_cell.angle_beta   90.00
_cell.angle_gamma   90.00
#
_symmetry.space_group_name_H-M   'P 1'
#
loop_
_entity.id
_entity.type
_entity.pdbx_description
1 polymer ?
#
loop_
_entity_poly.entity_id
_entity_poly.type
_entity_poly.pdbx_seq_one_letter_code
_entity_poly.pdbx_strand_id
1 'polypeptide(L)' 'DVGSAETFRDEVVAYASRIWQSGGVAELHVWPGAFHGFDALVPQAALSRCAAAARLSWLRRLLAG' A
#
# COMPACT_ATOMS: atom_id res chain seq x y z
N ASP A 1 0.36 0.50 -1.55
CA ASP A 1 1.15 0.41 -0.30
C ASP A 1 2.62 0.57 -0.59
N VAL A 2 3.35 1.16 0.35
CA VAL A 2 4.81 1.23 0.32
C VAL A 2 5.36 1.31 1.74
N GLY A 3 6.59 0.85 1.95
CA GLY A 3 7.27 1.02 3.23
C GLY A 3 7.93 2.41 3.37
N SER A 4 8.09 2.92 4.59
CA SER A 4 8.80 4.18 4.79
C SER A 4 10.32 4.05 4.57
N ALA A 5 10.87 2.84 4.67
CA ALA A 5 12.28 2.51 4.44
C ALA A 5 12.52 1.86 3.06
N GLU A 6 11.51 1.85 2.19
CA GLU A 6 11.59 1.40 0.80
C GLU A 6 12.27 2.46 -0.08
N THR A 7 13.18 2.04 -0.97
CA THR A 7 13.89 2.94 -1.90
C THR A 7 12.92 3.57 -2.91
N PHE A 8 11.87 2.86 -3.28
CA PHE A 8 10.81 3.33 -4.18
C PHE A 8 9.70 4.14 -3.49
N ARG A 9 9.82 4.50 -2.20
CA ARG A 9 8.77 5.21 -1.45
C ARG A 9 8.25 6.44 -2.20
N ASP A 10 9.15 7.32 -2.60
CA ASP A 10 8.77 8.60 -3.21
C ASP A 10 8.22 8.40 -4.63
N GLU A 11 8.71 7.40 -5.36
CA GLU A 11 8.17 7.03 -6.66
C GLU A 11 6.72 6.53 -6.55
N VAL A 12 6.43 5.65 -5.57
CA VAL A 12 5.08 5.13 -5.33
C VAL A 12 4.12 6.26 -4.93
N VAL A 13 4.56 7.19 -4.08
CA VAL A 13 3.78 8.38 -3.71
C VAL A 13 3.50 9.24 -4.94
N ALA A 14 4.49 9.47 -5.79
CA ALA A 14 4.33 10.25 -7.01
C ALA A 14 3.37 9.55 -7.99
N TYR A 15 3.44 8.23 -8.12
CA TYR A 15 2.56 7.46 -8.99
C TYR A 15 1.10 7.51 -8.52
N ALA A 16 0.83 7.27 -7.23
CA ALA A 16 -0.51 7.40 -6.66
C ALA A 16 -1.06 8.82 -6.83
N SER A 17 -0.21 9.83 -6.63
CA SER A 17 -0.56 11.24 -6.84
C SER A 17 -0.97 11.53 -8.29
N ARG A 18 -0.27 10.96 -9.27
CA ARG A 18 -0.63 11.08 -10.69
C ARG A 18 -1.95 10.39 -11.03
N ILE A 19 -2.27 9.25 -10.41
CA ILE A 19 -3.58 8.59 -10.57
C ILE A 19 -4.70 9.52 -10.12
N TRP A 20 -4.56 10.16 -8.94
CA TRP A 20 -5.56 11.11 -8.45
C TRP A 20 -5.69 12.34 -9.37
N GLN A 21 -4.57 12.89 -9.84
CA GLN A 21 -4.56 14.04 -10.76
C GLN A 21 -5.24 13.73 -12.09
N SER A 22 -5.19 12.48 -12.56
CA SER A 22 -5.88 12.06 -13.80
C SER A 22 -7.35 11.66 -13.57
N GLY A 23 -7.92 11.93 -12.39
CA GLY A 23 -9.30 11.57 -12.04
C GLY A 23 -9.50 10.08 -11.70
N GLY A 24 -8.41 9.32 -11.55
CA GLY A 24 -8.46 7.93 -11.11
C GLY A 24 -8.63 7.81 -9.60
N VAL A 25 -9.00 6.62 -9.16
CA VAL A 25 -9.17 6.30 -7.73
C VAL A 25 -8.04 5.38 -7.27
N ALA A 26 -7.33 5.79 -6.21
CA ALA A 26 -6.30 5.00 -5.57
C ALA A 26 -6.32 5.20 -4.05
N GLU A 27 -5.91 4.17 -3.30
CA GLU A 27 -5.68 4.21 -1.86
C GLU A 27 -4.20 3.88 -1.61
N LEU A 28 -3.47 4.76 -0.94
CA LEU A 28 -2.05 4.60 -0.65
C LEU A 28 -1.80 4.59 0.86
N HIS A 29 -1.21 3.50 1.36
CA HIS A 29 -0.63 3.45 2.70
C HIS A 29 0.90 3.51 2.64
N VAL A 30 1.50 4.32 3.53
CA VAL A 30 2.93 4.32 3.81
C VAL A 30 3.15 3.69 5.18
N TRP A 31 3.74 2.49 5.21
CA TRP A 31 3.89 1.69 6.42
C TRP A 31 5.21 2.02 7.14
N PRO A 32 5.18 2.46 8.41
CA PRO A 32 6.38 2.89 9.13
C PRO A 32 7.33 1.71 9.38
N GLY A 33 8.60 1.89 9.02
CA GLY A 33 9.67 0.89 9.20
C GLY A 33 9.61 -0.29 8.22
N ALA A 34 8.57 -0.40 7.40
CA ALA A 34 8.52 -1.43 6.36
C ALA A 34 9.57 -1.18 5.26
N PHE A 35 10.11 -2.27 4.74
CA PHE A 35 11.07 -2.33 3.64
C PHE A 35 10.45 -3.07 2.45
N HIS A 36 11.22 -3.24 1.37
CA HIS A 36 10.78 -3.95 0.17
C HIS A 36 10.30 -5.37 0.46
N GLY A 37 9.05 -5.67 0.09
CA GLY A 37 8.47 -7.00 0.25
C GLY A 37 8.24 -7.43 1.69
N PHE A 38 8.17 -6.50 2.66
CA PHE A 38 7.99 -6.81 4.09
C PHE A 38 6.80 -7.75 4.36
N ASP A 39 5.69 -7.61 3.63
CA ASP A 39 4.47 -8.40 3.85
C ASP A 39 4.57 -9.83 3.29
N ALA A 40 5.42 -10.06 2.29
CA ALA A 40 5.71 -11.37 1.74
C ALA A 40 6.85 -12.09 2.50
N LEU A 41 7.90 -11.35 2.86
CA LEU A 41 9.09 -11.89 3.52
C LEU A 41 8.89 -12.13 5.02
N VAL A 42 8.03 -11.34 5.67
CA VAL A 42 7.71 -11.46 7.10
C VAL A 42 6.19 -11.48 7.30
N PRO A 43 5.47 -12.48 6.76
CA PRO A 43 4.00 -12.45 6.71
C PRO A 43 3.34 -12.52 8.11
N GLN A 44 4.06 -13.02 9.12
CA GLN A 44 3.58 -13.09 10.50
C GLN A 44 3.81 -11.80 11.30
N ALA A 45 4.49 -10.78 10.75
CA ALA A 45 4.61 -9.50 11.43
C ALA A 45 3.23 -8.82 11.55
N ALA A 46 2.99 -8.12 12.65
CA ALA A 46 1.74 -7.39 12.85
C ALA A 46 1.49 -6.39 11.71
N LEU A 47 2.54 -5.66 11.31
CA LEU A 47 2.49 -4.70 10.21
C LEU A 47 2.11 -5.36 8.87
N SER A 48 2.66 -6.54 8.57
CA SER A 48 2.33 -7.32 7.37
C SER A 48 0.86 -7.73 7.32
N ARG A 49 0.32 -8.19 8.45
CA ARG A 49 -1.12 -8.50 8.56
C ARG A 49 -2.00 -7.27 8.40
N CYS A 50 -1.61 -6.13 8.97
CA CYS A 50 -2.31 -4.87 8.78
C CYS A 50 -2.35 -4.45 7.30
N ALA A 51 -1.23 -4.55 6.58
CA ALA A 51 -1.15 -4.24 5.16
C ALA A 51 -2.03 -5.18 4.32
N ALA A 52 -1.99 -6.49 4.58
CA ALA A 52 -2.86 -7.45 3.91
C ALA A 52 -4.35 -7.17 4.17
N ALA A 53 -4.72 -6.83 5.40
CA ALA A 53 -6.09 -6.51 5.77
C ALA A 53 -6.59 -5.22 5.08
N ALA A 54 -5.76 -4.16 5.03
CA ALA A 54 -6.08 -2.91 4.36
C ALA A 54 -6.33 -3.13 2.86
N ARG A 55 -5.43 -3.85 2.19
CA ARG A 55 -5.55 -4.22 0.78
C ARG A 55 -6.84 -5.00 0.49
N LEU A 56 -7.15 -6.00 1.32
CA LEU A 56 -8.37 -6.79 1.16
C LEU A 56 -9.64 -5.96 1.42
N SER A 57 -9.60 -5.04 2.40
CA SER A 57 -10.70 -4.13 2.71
C SER A 57 -11.01 -3.21 1.52
N TRP A 58 -9.99 -2.66 0.87
CA TRP A 58 -10.16 -1.85 -0.35
C TRP A 58 -10.76 -2.67 -1.50
N LEU A 59 -10.23 -3.87 -1.77
CA LEU A 59 -10.77 -4.75 -2.82
C LEU A 59 -12.25 -5.09 -2.59
N ARG A 60 -12.64 -5.36 -1.33
CA ARG A 60 -14.05 -5.59 -1.01
C ARG A 60 -14.93 -4.39 -1.35
N ARG A 61 -14.52 -3.17 -0.97
CA ARG A 61 -15.28 -1.95 -1.32
C ARG A 61 -15.39 -1.76 -2.83
N LEU A 62 -14.31 -2.01 -3.56
CA LEU A 62 -14.26 -1.83 -5.01
C LEU A 62 -15.16 -2.83 -5.77
N LEU A 63 -15.20 -4.08 -5.31
CA LEU A 63 -15.93 -5.16 -5.98
C LEU A 63 -17.36 -5.35 -5.48
N ALA A 64 -17.71 -4.78 -4.33
CA ALA A 64 -19.04 -4.98 -3.73
C ALA A 64 -20.18 -4.26 -4.45
N GLY A 65 -19.91 -3.27 -5.32
CA GLY A 65 -20.92 -2.57 -6.12
C GLY A 65 -21.88 -1.72 -5.31
#